data_AF-A0AAU0LDE5-F1
#
_entry.id   AF-A0AAU0LDE5-F1
#
_cell.length_a   1.000
_cell.length_b   1.000
_cell.length_c   1.000
_cell.angle_alpha   90.00
_cell.angle_beta   90.00
_cell.angle_gamma   90.00
#
_symmetry.space_group_name_H-M   'P 1'
#
loop_
_entity.id
_entity.type
_entity.pdbx_description
1 polymer ?
#
loop_
_entity_poly.entity_id
_entity_poly.type
_entity_poly.pdbx_seq_one_letter_code
_entity_poly.pdbx_strand_id
1 'polypeptide(L)'
;MSKEVQMTFRVEPELRSEFADAALLENRPAAQVLRELMRAYVNQSRERVSGPVNAAISATEKRRREAAVNFARASIGLEGFTPSEAAETGARQFIRGDIQLADFVQVKVNAR
;
A
#
# COMPACT_ATOMS: atom_id res chain seq x y z
N MET A 1 -19.18 15.29 -14.02
CA MET A 1 -19.29 16.28 -12.93
C MET A 1 -18.60 15.71 -11.69
N SER A 2 -17.32 16.00 -11.50
CA SER A 2 -16.57 15.57 -10.30
C SER A 2 -17.02 16.40 -9.10
N LYS A 3 -17.50 15.74 -8.04
CA LYS A 3 -17.97 16.38 -6.81
C LYS A 3 -16.80 17.09 -6.14
N GLU A 4 -16.92 18.39 -5.88
CA GLU A 4 -15.98 19.09 -5.02
C GLU A 4 -16.08 18.51 -3.60
N VAL A 5 -14.92 18.17 -3.02
CA VAL A 5 -14.82 17.60 -1.67
C VAL A 5 -14.09 18.61 -0.81
N GLN A 6 -14.79 19.12 0.21
CA GLN A 6 -14.22 20.04 1.20
C GLN A 6 -13.75 19.25 2.42
N MET A 7 -12.54 19.54 2.89
CA MET A 7 -11.99 18.99 4.13
C MET A 7 -11.70 20.15 5.10
N THR A 8 -12.18 20.05 6.33
CA THR A 8 -11.94 21.05 7.38
C THR A 8 -11.32 20.38 8.59
N PHE A 9 -10.26 20.98 9.12
CA PHE A 9 -9.56 20.50 10.30
C PHE A 9 -9.17 21.69 11.17
N ARG A 10 -8.96 21.43 12.46
CA ARG A 10 -8.50 22.43 13.43
C ARG A 10 -6.97 22.40 13.49
N VAL A 11 -6.38 23.57 13.61
CA VAL A 11 -4.93 23.77 13.77
C VAL A 11 -4.69 24.85 14.81
N GLU A 12 -3.50 24.82 15.40
CA GLU A 12 -3.02 25.90 16.25
C GLU A 12 -2.99 27.23 15.47
N PRO A 13 -3.40 28.35 16.09
CA PRO A 13 -3.49 29.64 15.41
C PRO A 13 -2.11 30.15 14.96
N GLU A 14 -1.07 29.87 15.74
CA GLU A 14 0.33 30.22 15.43
C GLU A 14 0.81 29.49 14.18
N LEU A 15 0.63 28.16 14.14
CA LEU A 15 0.97 27.33 12.98
C LEU A 15 0.24 27.79 11.71
N ARG A 16 -1.03 28.18 11.82
CA ARG A 16 -1.79 28.72 10.67
C ARG A 16 -1.14 30.00 10.14
N SER A 17 -0.73 30.90 11.04
CA SER A 17 -0.10 32.17 10.66
C SER A 17 1.23 31.91 9.96
N GLU A 18 2.11 31.13 10.59
CA GLU A 18 3.43 30.80 10.04
C GLU A 18 3.32 30.13 8.67
N PHE A 19 2.38 29.19 8.50
CA PHE A 19 2.16 28.53 7.23
C PHE A 19 1.66 29.49 6.14
N ALA A 20 0.78 30.43 6.49
CA ALA A 20 0.28 31.42 5.55
C ALA A 20 1.38 32.39 5.12
N ASP A 21 2.22 32.84 6.06
CA ASP A 21 3.34 33.73 5.79
C ASP A 21 4.41 33.05 4.92
N ALA A 22 4.73 31.78 5.20
CA ALA A 22 5.66 31.00 4.40
C ALA A 22 5.16 30.80 2.96
N ALA A 23 3.87 30.47 2.79
CA ALA A 23 3.27 30.31 1.47
C ALA A 23 3.26 31.63 0.68
N LEU A 24 3.00 32.76 1.37
CA LEU A 24 3.05 34.09 0.77
C LEU A 24 4.46 34.46 0.32
N LEU A 25 5.48 34.17 1.14
CA LEU A 25 6.89 34.41 0.82
C LEU A 25 7.33 33.63 -0.42
N GLU A 26 6.81 32.41 -0.60
CA GLU A 26 7.03 31.60 -1.80
C GLU A 26 6.17 32.02 -3.01
N ASN A 27 5.27 33.00 -2.87
CA ASN A 27 4.25 33.37 -3.87
C ASN A 27 3.36 32.20 -4.31
N ARG A 28 2.96 31.33 -3.37
CA ARG A 28 2.18 30.13 -3.65
C ARG A 28 0.86 30.12 -2.88
N PRO A 29 -0.25 29.68 -3.48
CA PRO A 29 -1.49 29.48 -2.73
C PRO A 29 -1.31 28.42 -1.64
N ALA A 30 -1.68 28.74 -0.40
CA ALA A 30 -1.60 27.81 0.75
C ALA A 30 -2.28 26.45 0.47
N ALA A 31 -3.43 26.46 -0.22
CA ALA A 31 -4.15 25.25 -0.62
C ALA A 31 -3.38 24.41 -1.67
N GLN A 32 -2.50 25.00 -2.47
CA GLN A 32 -1.64 24.26 -3.37
C GLN A 32 -0.53 23.54 -2.60
N VAL A 33 0.13 24.25 -1.68
CA VAL A 33 1.17 23.68 -0.81
C VAL A 33 0.62 22.49 -0.02
N LEU A 34 -0.57 22.62 0.58
CA LEU A 34 -1.24 21.51 1.29
C LEU A 34 -1.49 20.30 0.37
N ARG A 35 -2.01 20.51 -0.84
CA ARG A 35 -2.28 19.42 -1.78
C ARG A 35 -1.00 18.68 -2.18
N GLU A 36 0.10 19.39 -2.36
CA GLU A 36 1.40 18.80 -2.68
C GLU A 36 1.96 18.02 -1.49
N LEU A 37 1.91 18.56 -0.28
CA LEU A 37 2.31 17.87 0.95
C LEU A 37 1.51 16.58 1.16
N MET A 38 0.19 16.64 0.98
CA MET A 38 -0.68 15.47 1.05
C MET A 38 -0.30 14.42 0.00
N ARG A 39 -0.01 14.83 -1.23
CA ARG A 39 0.41 13.91 -2.30
C ARG A 39 1.75 13.27 -1.98
N ALA A 40 2.72 14.05 -1.48
CA ALA A 40 4.02 13.56 -1.06
C ALA A 40 3.88 12.56 0.11
N TYR A 41 3.03 12.86 1.10
CA TYR A 41 2.74 11.96 2.22
C TYR A 41 2.13 10.65 1.75
N VAL A 42 1.17 10.69 0.82
CA VAL A 42 0.56 9.48 0.25
C VAL A 42 1.59 8.67 -0.53
N ASN A 43 2.43 9.31 -1.33
CA ASN A 43 3.48 8.63 -2.09
C ASN A 43 4.51 7.98 -1.16
N GLN A 44 4.98 8.69 -0.14
CA GLN A 44 5.89 8.14 0.84
C GLN A 44 5.26 6.99 1.65
N SER A 45 3.99 7.11 2.02
CA SER A 45 3.25 6.03 2.68
C SER A 45 3.13 4.80 1.77
N ARG A 46 2.83 5.02 0.48
CA ARG A 46 2.85 3.97 -0.53
C ARG A 46 4.23 3.37 -0.70
N GLU A 47 5.31 4.14 -0.69
CA GLU A 47 6.68 3.61 -0.75
C GLU A 47 7.09 2.86 0.51
N ARG A 48 6.54 3.19 1.68
CA ARG A 48 6.77 2.44 2.92
C ARG A 48 6.01 1.11 2.93
N VAL A 49 4.80 1.09 2.38
CA VAL A 49 3.97 -0.12 2.25
C VAL A 49 4.42 -0.98 1.06
N SER A 50 4.84 -0.34 -0.03
CA SER A 50 5.43 -0.92 -1.24
C SER A 50 6.96 -0.87 -1.20
N GLY A 51 7.56 -0.84 0.00
CA GLY A 51 9.00 -0.89 0.19
C GLY A 51 9.60 -2.05 -0.60
N PRO A 52 10.88 -1.94 -1.03
CA PRO A 52 11.37 -2.70 -2.16
C PRO A 52 11.02 -4.17 -2.00
N VAL A 53 10.54 -4.76 -3.10
CA VAL A 53 10.28 -6.19 -3.28
C VAL A 53 11.50 -7.07 -2.86
N ASN A 54 12.66 -6.46 -2.58
CA ASN A 54 13.89 -7.10 -2.13
C ASN A 54 14.52 -6.52 -0.84
N ALA A 55 13.88 -5.61 -0.09
CA ALA A 55 14.31 -5.35 1.28
C ALA A 55 13.97 -6.60 2.09
N ALA A 56 15.00 -7.39 2.45
CA ALA A 56 14.87 -8.67 3.14
C ALA A 56 13.66 -8.68 4.08
N ILE A 57 12.59 -9.36 3.66
CA ILE A 57 11.34 -9.39 4.42
C ILE A 57 11.67 -9.79 5.85
N SER A 58 11.21 -9.00 6.82
CA SER A 58 11.48 -9.31 8.23
C SER A 58 11.01 -10.72 8.55
N ALA A 59 11.73 -11.43 9.42
CA ALA A 59 11.34 -12.79 9.80
C ALA A 59 9.89 -12.85 10.34
N THR A 60 9.42 -11.77 10.98
CA THR A 60 8.05 -11.61 11.45
C THR A 60 7.05 -11.57 10.28
N GLU A 61 7.34 -10.79 9.24
CA GLU A 61 6.48 -10.68 8.06
C GLU A 61 6.47 -11.98 7.24
N LYS A 62 7.64 -12.63 7.07
CA LYS A 62 7.72 -13.94 6.41
C LYS A 62 6.84 -14.97 7.13
N ARG A 63 6.93 -15.04 8.47
CA ARG A 63 6.10 -15.93 9.29
C ARG A 63 4.61 -15.61 9.17
N ARG A 64 4.24 -14.32 9.11
CA ARG A 64 2.85 -13.90 8.87
C ARG A 64 2.33 -14.41 7.53
N ARG A 65 3.12 -14.29 6.46
CA ARG A 65 2.77 -14.77 5.11
C ARG A 65 2.67 -16.30 5.07
N GLU A 66 3.61 -17.01 5.68
CA GLU A 66 3.56 -18.48 5.81
C GLU A 66 2.28 -18.94 6.51
N ALA A 67 1.91 -18.31 7.63
CA ALA A 67 0.68 -18.63 8.35
C ALA A 67 -0.57 -18.40 7.49
N ALA A 68 -0.63 -17.29 6.74
CA ALA A 68 -1.74 -17.00 5.84
C ALA A 68 -1.86 -18.02 4.69
N VAL A 69 -0.73 -18.39 4.07
CA VAL A 69 -0.70 -19.41 3.00
C VAL A 69 -1.09 -20.78 3.53
N ASN A 70 -0.58 -21.18 4.70
CA ASN A 70 -0.94 -22.46 5.33
C ASN A 70 -2.42 -22.52 5.67
N PHE A 71 -2.98 -21.43 6.19
CA PHE A 71 -4.42 -21.33 6.44
C PHE A 71 -5.23 -21.47 5.15
N ALA A 72 -4.86 -20.76 4.08
CA ALA A 72 -5.53 -20.87 2.79
C ALA A 72 -5.47 -22.30 2.23
N ARG A 73 -4.30 -22.96 2.30
CA ARG A 73 -4.14 -24.36 1.87
C ARG A 73 -5.02 -25.31 2.69
N ALA A 74 -5.07 -25.13 4.00
CA ALA A 74 -5.92 -25.93 4.88
C ALA A 74 -7.40 -25.76 4.54
N SER A 75 -7.88 -24.52 4.37
CA SER A 75 -9.27 -24.22 4.01
C SER A 75 -9.66 -24.88 2.68
N ILE A 76 -8.81 -24.75 1.65
CA ILE A 76 -9.03 -25.37 0.34
C ILE A 76 -9.02 -26.91 0.46
N GLY A 77 -8.13 -27.47 1.30
CA GLY A 77 -8.07 -28.90 1.55
C GLY A 77 -9.29 -29.47 2.27
N LEU A 78 -9.94 -28.69 3.15
CA LEU A 78 -11.22 -29.07 3.78
C LEU A 78 -12.36 -29.18 2.75
N GLU A 79 -12.25 -28.44 1.66
CA GLU A 79 -13.18 -28.51 0.52
C GLU A 79 -12.79 -29.62 -0.48
N GLY A 80 -11.71 -30.38 -0.22
CA GLY A 80 -11.24 -31.47 -1.08
C GLY A 80 -10.45 -31.01 -2.30
N PHE A 81 -10.07 -29.73 -2.37
CA PHE A 81 -9.27 -29.19 -3.46
C PHE A 81 -7.78 -29.13 -3.10
N THR A 82 -6.93 -29.15 -4.13
CA THR A 82 -5.49 -28.94 -3.98
C THR A 82 -5.04 -27.75 -4.83
N PRO A 83 -4.24 -26.81 -4.29
CA PRO A 83 -3.69 -25.71 -5.08
C PRO A 83 -2.91 -26.20 -6.29
N SER A 84 -2.98 -25.47 -7.39
CA SER A 84 -2.18 -25.75 -8.59
C SER A 84 -0.70 -25.43 -8.37
N GLU A 85 0.19 -26.02 -9.17
CA GLU A 85 1.63 -25.75 -9.09
C GLU A 85 1.98 -24.26 -9.33
N ALA A 86 1.24 -23.59 -10.21
CA ALA A 86 1.39 -22.16 -10.44
C ALA A 86 1.02 -21.34 -9.19
N ALA A 87 -0.07 -21.70 -8.50
CA ALA A 87 -0.47 -21.06 -7.25
C ALA A 87 0.56 -21.31 -6.13
N GLU A 88 1.10 -22.53 -6.05
CA GLU A 88 2.16 -22.90 -5.11
C GLU A 88 3.47 -22.13 -5.35
N THR A 89 3.81 -21.89 -6.62
CA THR A 89 4.96 -21.08 -6.99
C THR A 89 4.77 -19.61 -6.61
N GLY A 90 3.59 -19.06 -6.88
CA GLY A 90 3.23 -17.71 -6.44
C GLY A 90 3.25 -17.57 -4.91
N ALA A 91 2.79 -18.59 -4.17
CA ALA A 91 2.79 -18.57 -2.71
C ALA A 91 4.23 -18.53 -2.14
N ARG A 92 5.15 -19.32 -2.72
CA ARG A 92 6.58 -19.28 -2.33
C ARG A 92 7.21 -17.92 -2.60
N GLN A 93 6.94 -17.34 -3.77
CA GLN A 93 7.43 -16.00 -4.15
C GLN A 93 6.88 -14.93 -3.21
N PHE A 94 5.59 -14.99 -2.88
CA PHE A 94 4.95 -14.07 -1.94
C PHE A 94 5.56 -14.19 -0.53
N ILE A 95 5.76 -15.40 0.00
CA ILE A 95 6.39 -15.63 1.30
C ILE A 95 7.82 -15.06 1.34
N ARG A 96 8.61 -15.28 0.28
CA ARG A 96 9.99 -14.79 0.17
C ARG A 96 10.07 -13.27 0.01
N GLY A 97 9.01 -12.68 -0.54
CA GLY A 97 8.90 -11.24 -0.79
C GLY A 97 9.09 -10.81 -2.24
N ASP A 98 9.35 -11.77 -3.12
CA ASP A 98 9.64 -11.53 -4.54
C ASP A 98 8.49 -10.91 -5.31
N ILE A 99 7.27 -11.04 -4.78
CA ILE A 99 6.05 -10.46 -5.33
C ILE A 99 5.20 -9.90 -4.20
N GLN A 100 4.41 -8.88 -4.50
CA GLN A 100 3.45 -8.32 -3.57
C GLN A 100 2.14 -9.10 -3.58
N LEU A 101 1.29 -8.87 -2.57
CA LEU A 101 -0.01 -9.53 -2.50
C LEU A 101 -0.84 -9.25 -3.76
N ALA A 102 -0.82 -8.02 -4.26
CA ALA A 102 -1.54 -7.60 -5.47
C ALA A 102 -1.16 -8.46 -6.69
N ASP A 103 0.12 -8.80 -6.84
CA ASP A 103 0.61 -9.66 -7.92
C ASP A 103 0.26 -11.14 -7.68
N PHE A 104 0.23 -11.55 -6.41
CA PHE A 104 -0.12 -12.92 -6.02
C PHE A 104 -1.60 -13.24 -6.25
N VAL A 105 -2.51 -12.30 -5.99
CA VAL A 105 -3.96 -12.51 -6.17
C VAL A 105 -4.48 -12.21 -7.58
N GLN A 106 -3.62 -11.73 -8.49
CA GLN A 106 -4.04 -11.54 -9.88
C GLN A 106 -4.40 -12.90 -10.49
N VAL A 107 -5.70 -13.05 -10.80
CA VAL A 107 -6.17 -14.12 -11.68
C VAL A 107 -5.59 -13.84 -13.04
N LYS A 108 -4.49 -14.51 -13.40
CA LYS A 108 -4.04 -14.59 -14.79
C LYS A 108 -5.12 -15.37 -15.53
N VAL A 109 -6.10 -14.66 -16.07
CA VAL A 109 -7.06 -15.21 -17.01
C VAL A 109 -6.22 -15.67 -18.19
N ASN A 110 -6.02 -16.99 -18.30
CA ASN A 110 -5.37 -17.56 -19.47
C ASN A 110 -6.20 -17.13 -20.68
N ALA A 111 -5.63 -16.27 -21.52
CA ALA A 111 -6.18 -15.96 -22.82
C ALA A 111 -6.28 -17.29 -23.59
N ARG A 112 -7.52 -17.65 -23.97
CA ARG A 112 -7.79 -18.73 -24.92
C ARG A 112 -7.38 -18.34 -26.31
#